data_AF-A0A351L2S6-F1
#
_entry.id   AF-A0A351L2S6-F1
#
_cell.length_a   1.000
_cell.length_b   1.000
_cell.length_c   1.000
_cell.angle_alpha   90.00
_cell.angle_beta   90.00
_cell.angle_gamma   90.00
#
_symmetry.space_group_name_H-M   'P 1'
#
loop_
_entity.id
_entity.type
_entity.pdbx_description
1 polymer ?
#
loop_
_entity_poly.entity_id
_entity_poly.type
_entity_poly.pdbx_seq_one_letter_code
_entity_poly.pdbx_strand_id
1 'polypeptide(L)' 'AAFNKGLTFKMGQTHVHRYLKPLLERIQNGEIDPSFVITHRLKLDEAPHGYEIFKHKKDNCIKVVLKP' A
#
# COMPACT_ATOMS: atom_id res chain seq x y z
N ALA A 1 7.48 25.87 17.70
CA ALA A 1 7.12 25.89 16.26
C ALA A 1 8.17 25.12 15.46
N ALA A 2 7.79 24.51 14.33
CA ALA A 2 8.68 23.68 13.50
C ALA A 2 9.89 24.44 12.94
N PHE A 3 9.73 25.75 12.68
CA PHE A 3 10.79 26.67 12.27
C PHE A 3 11.96 26.71 13.28
N ASN A 4 11.66 26.90 14.57
CA ASN A 4 12.67 26.96 15.64
C ASN A 4 13.36 25.61 15.90
N LYS A 5 12.83 24.52 15.35
CA LYS A 5 13.40 23.17 15.43
C LYS A 5 14.19 22.79 14.18
N GLY A 6 14.31 23.68 13.19
CA GLY A 6 15.03 23.41 11.94
C GLY A 6 14.45 22.23 11.14
N LEU A 7 13.15 21.96 11.26
CA LEU A 7 12.53 20.79 10.63
C LEU A 7 12.35 21.02 9.13
N THR A 8 12.72 20.02 8.32
CA THR A 8 12.44 19.99 6.88
C THR A 8 11.21 19.14 6.60
N PHE A 9 10.26 19.71 5.87
CA PHE A 9 9.06 19.00 5.40
C PHE A 9 9.18 18.70 3.91
N LYS A 10 9.04 17.43 3.55
CA LYS A 10 8.93 16.99 2.15
C LYS A 10 7.52 16.45 1.94
N MET A 11 6.83 16.98 0.94
CA MET A 11 5.44 16.66 0.63
C MET A 11 5.29 16.41 -0.87
N GLY A 12 4.27 15.64 -1.27
CA GLY A 12 3.98 15.33 -2.67
C GLY A 12 3.50 13.90 -2.85
N GLN A 13 3.05 13.59 -4.07
CA GLN A 13 2.74 12.22 -4.45
C GLN A 13 4.04 11.41 -4.65
N THR A 14 3.98 10.11 -4.40
CA THR A 14 5.14 9.22 -4.58
C THR A 14 5.61 9.21 -6.03
N HIS A 15 6.90 9.44 -6.26
CA HIS A 15 7.50 9.30 -7.58
C HIS A 15 7.71 7.82 -7.94
N VAL A 16 6.62 7.12 -8.29
CA VAL A 16 6.61 5.65 -8.48
C VAL A 16 7.73 5.17 -9.41
N HIS A 17 7.91 5.79 -10.59
CA HIS A 17 8.93 5.36 -11.56
C HIS A 17 10.37 5.41 -11.04
N ARG A 18 10.69 6.31 -10.09
CA ARG A 18 12.02 6.40 -9.48
C ARG A 18 12.30 5.20 -8.57
N TYR A 19 11.26 4.68 -7.92
CA TYR A 19 11.40 3.63 -6.91
C TYR A 19 10.99 2.25 -7.41
N LEU A 20 10.26 2.15 -8.52
CA LEU A 20 9.70 0.90 -9.03
C LEU A 20 10.79 -0.16 -9.26
N LYS A 21 11.81 0.16 -10.06
CA LYS A 21 12.90 -0.77 -10.41
C LYS A 21 13.65 -1.30 -9.18
N PRO A 22 14.23 -0.45 -8.30
CA PRO A 22 14.96 -0.96 -7.15
C PRO A 22 14.07 -1.71 -6.16
N LEU A 23 12.80 -1.31 -5.98
CA LEU A 23 11.91 -2.06 -5.08
C LEU A 23 11.52 -3.43 -5.65
N LEU A 24 11.29 -3.52 -6.96
CA LEU A 24 10.99 -4.80 -7.61
C LEU A 24 12.18 -5.78 -7.52
N GLU A 25 13.41 -5.30 -7.77
CA GLU A 25 14.62 -6.11 -7.65
C GLU A 25 14.76 -6.71 -6.25
N ARG A 26 14.50 -5.92 -5.19
CA ARG A 26 14.55 -6.39 -3.81
C ARG A 26 13.48 -7.44 -3.49
N ILE A 27 12.30 -7.34 -4.10
CA ILE A 27 11.26 -8.36 -3.98
C ILE A 27 11.70 -9.65 -4.68
N GLN A 28 12.24 -9.56 -5.90
CA GLN A 28 12.70 -10.70 -6.67
C GLN A 28 13.89 -11.41 -6.00
N ASN A 29 14.76 -10.66 -5.33
CA ASN A 29 15.88 -11.18 -4.53
C ASN A 29 15.44 -11.79 -3.19
N GLY A 30 14.15 -11.71 -2.83
CA GLY A 30 13.64 -12.20 -1.55
C GLY A 30 14.01 -11.34 -0.34
N GLU A 31 14.55 -10.14 -0.53
CA GLU A 31 14.87 -9.22 0.56
C GLU A 31 13.62 -8.62 1.22
N ILE A 32 12.52 -8.55 0.46
CA ILE A 32 11.23 -8.05 0.90
C ILE A 32 10.13 -8.94 0.34
N ASP A 33 9.28 -9.48 1.20
CA ASP A 33 7.98 -10.01 0.79
C ASP A 33 6.88 -9.02 1.20
N PRO A 34 6.26 -8.28 0.27
CA PRO A 34 5.17 -7.37 0.59
C PRO A 34 3.82 -8.07 0.74
N SER A 35 3.73 -9.39 0.51
CA SER A 35 2.46 -10.11 0.47
C SER A 35 1.69 -10.06 1.79
N PHE A 36 2.39 -9.89 2.93
CA PHE A 36 1.78 -9.80 4.26
C PHE A 36 0.79 -8.65 4.42
N VAL A 37 0.90 -7.58 3.61
CA VAL A 37 -0.05 -6.46 3.67
C VAL A 37 -1.41 -6.84 3.07
N ILE A 38 -1.46 -7.87 2.23
CA ILE A 38 -2.68 -8.34 1.54
C ILE A 38 -3.48 -9.21 2.49
N THR A 39 -4.44 -8.60 3.16
CA THR A 39 -5.38 -9.28 4.08
C THR A 39 -6.53 -9.98 3.37
N HIS A 40 -6.94 -9.48 2.19
CA HIS A 40 -8.14 -9.98 1.49
C HIS A 40 -7.86 -10.13 -0.01
N ARG A 41 -8.35 -11.22 -0.58
CA ARG A 41 -8.35 -11.48 -2.02
C ARG A 41 -9.77 -11.82 -2.43
N LEU A 42 -10.36 -10.99 -3.29
CA LEU A 42 -11.75 -11.10 -3.73
C LEU A 42 -11.80 -11.18 -5.25
N LYS A 43 -12.91 -11.67 -5.80
CA LYS A 43 -13.20 -11.54 -7.23
C LYS A 43 -13.58 -10.09 -7.58
N LEU A 44 -13.53 -9.76 -8.86
CA LEU A 44 -13.86 -8.40 -9.33
C LEU A 44 -15.33 -8.02 -9.09
N ASP A 45 -16.26 -8.97 -9.18
CA ASP A 45 -17.70 -8.79 -8.89
C ASP A 45 -17.98 -8.50 -7.41
N GLU A 46 -17.08 -8.91 -6.52
CA GLU A 46 -17.13 -8.64 -5.08
C GLU A 46 -16.52 -7.27 -4.69
N ALA A 47 -16.10 -6.45 -5.66
CA ALA A 47 -15.51 -5.14 -5.39
C ALA A 47 -16.36 -4.25 -4.44
N PRO A 48 -17.71 -4.17 -4.55
CA PRO A 48 -18.52 -3.39 -3.61
C PRO A 48 -18.33 -3.83 -2.15
N HIS A 49 -18.26 -5.14 -1.90
CA HIS A 49 -17.97 -5.68 -0.57
C HIS A 49 -16.56 -5.32 -0.10
N GLY A 50 -15.57 -5.42 -1.00
CA GLY A 50 -14.19 -5.00 -0.74
C GLY A 50 -14.06 -3.53 -0.31
N TYR A 51 -14.83 -2.62 -0.93
CA TYR A 51 -14.88 -1.22 -0.53
C TYR A 51 -15.53 -1.02 0.85
N GLU A 52 -16.60 -1.74 1.16
CA GLU A 52 -17.28 -1.69 2.46
C GLU A 52 -16.34 -2.07 3.61
N ILE A 53 -15.65 -3.21 3.50
CA ILE A 53 -14.74 -3.68 4.56
C ILE A 53 -13.57 -2.71 4.76
N PHE A 54 -13.00 -2.17 3.67
CA PHE A 54 -11.87 -1.25 3.75
C PHE A 54 -12.27 0.10 4.34
N LYS A 55 -13.39 0.68 3.85
CA LYS A 55 -13.90 1.98 4.32
C LYS A 55 -14.28 1.95 5.80
N HIS A 56 -14.93 0.88 6.24
CA HIS A 56 -15.42 0.74 7.61
C HIS A 56 -14.42 0.02 8.54
N LYS A 57 -13.20 -0.27 8.07
CA LYS A 57 -12.12 -0.93 8.83
C LYS A 57 -12.59 -2.23 9.51
N LYS A 58 -13.39 -3.01 8.79
CA LYS A 58 -13.87 -4.32 9.25
C LYS A 58 -12.79 -5.37 9.03
N ASP A 59 -12.88 -6.47 9.76
CA ASP A 59 -12.10 -7.70 9.52
C ASP A 59 -10.58 -7.50 9.52
N ASN A 60 -10.08 -6.50 10.26
CA ASN A 60 -8.67 -6.08 10.25
C ASN A 60 -8.13 -5.83 8.82
N CYS A 61 -8.98 -5.33 7.91
CA CYS A 61 -8.63 -5.13 6.51
C CYS A 61 -7.52 -4.08 6.35
N ILE A 62 -6.36 -4.50 5.81
CA ILE A 62 -5.22 -3.63 5.47
C ILE A 62 -5.21 -3.34 3.96
N LYS A 63 -5.27 -4.40 3.14
CA LYS A 63 -5.27 -4.29 1.68
C LYS A 63 -6.14 -5.38 1.06
N VAL A 64 -6.98 -4.98 0.12
CA VAL A 64 -7.75 -5.85 -0.76
C VAL A 64 -7.04 -5.92 -2.13
N VAL A 65 -6.90 -7.12 -2.68
CA VAL A 65 -6.49 -7.34 -4.07
C VAL A 65 -7.64 -8.02 -4.80
N LEU A 66 -8.15 -7.39 -5.86
CA LEU A 66 -9.19 -7.93 -6.72
C LEU A 66 -8.55 -8.80 -7.80
N LYS A 67 -9.05 -10.03 -7.93
CA LYS A 67 -8.71 -10.95 -9.03
C LYS A 67 -9.84 -10.89 -10.07
N PRO A 68 -9.52 -10.60 -11.34
CA PRO A 68 -10.49 -10.63 -12.43
C PRO A 68 -11.18 -11.99 -12.56
#